data_AF-A0A6I4ZKI6-F1
#
_entry.id   AF-A0A6I4ZKI6-F1
#
_cell.length_a   1.000
_cell.length_b   1.000
_cell.length_c   1.000
_cell.angle_alpha   90.00
_cell.angle_beta   90.00
_cell.angle_gamma   90.00
#
_symmetry.space_group_name_H-M   'P 1'
#
loop_
_entity.id
_entity.type
_entity.pdbx_description
1 polymer ?
#
loop_
_entity_poly.entity_id
_entity_poly.type
_entity_poly.pdbx_seq_one_letter_code
_entity_poly.pdbx_strand_id
1 'polypeptide(L)' 'MDYEVIIYEVERGRARITLNRPEKLNALSIQVQEELNHALWEADNDNRVHTVILRGAGRAFSAGYDLTPRPLAER' A
#
# COMPACT_ATOMS: atom_id res chain seq x y z
N MET A 1 2.48 -12.24 3.45
CA MET A 1 1.23 -11.95 2.72
C MET A 1 1.61 -11.66 1.28
N ASP A 2 0.87 -12.20 0.31
CA ASP A 2 0.99 -11.75 -1.08
C ASP A 2 0.15 -10.48 -1.23
N TYR A 3 0.79 -9.38 -1.64
CA TYR A 3 0.15 -8.08 -1.80
C TYR A 3 -0.40 -7.94 -3.22
N GLU A 4 -1.62 -7.45 -3.36
CA GLU A 4 -2.25 -7.25 -4.67
C GLU A 4 -2.22 -5.78 -5.09
N VAL A 5 -2.36 -4.86 -4.13
CA VAL A 5 -2.53 -3.42 -4.39
C VAL A 5 -1.37 -2.57 -3.88
N ILE A 6 -0.36 -3.20 -3.28
CA ILE A 6 0.94 -2.60 -3.00
C ILE A 6 2.09 -3.50 -3.48
N ILE A 7 3.29 -2.93 -3.58
CA ILE A 7 4.54 -3.67 -3.75
C ILE A 7 5.40 -3.43 -2.51
N TYR A 8 5.94 -4.49 -1.90
CA TYR A 8 6.82 -4.43 -0.74
C TYR A 8 8.19 -5.02 -1.06
N GLU A 9 9.24 -4.24 -0.86
CA GLU A 9 10.63 -4.64 -1.13
C GLU A 9 11.54 -4.21 0.01
N VAL A 10 12.45 -5.07 0.47
CA VAL A 10 13.47 -4.73 1.46
C VAL A 10 14.85 -4.81 0.82
N GLU A 11 15.57 -3.69 0.75
CA GLU A 11 16.92 -3.64 0.18
C GLU A 11 17.80 -2.62 0.92
N ARG A 12 19.00 -3.06 1.34
CA ARG A 12 20.03 -2.24 2.01
C ARG A 12 19.47 -1.48 3.22
N GLY A 13 18.71 -2.19 4.05
CA GLY A 13 18.10 -1.69 5.28
C GLY A 13 16.94 -0.71 5.09
N ARG A 14 16.37 -0.65 3.88
CA ARG A 14 15.21 0.19 3.57
C ARG A 14 14.06 -0.69 3.11
N ALA A 15 12.93 -0.59 3.78
CA ALA A 15 11.68 -1.11 3.28
C ALA A 15 11.06 -0.08 2.33
N ARG A 16 10.76 -0.48 1.10
CA ARG A 16 10.07 0.32 0.11
C ARG A 16 8.67 -0.25 -0.08
N ILE A 17 7.66 0.57 0.23
CA ILE A 17 6.26 0.27 -0.03
C ILE A 17 5.80 1.16 -1.17
N THR A 18 5.33 0.56 -2.26
CA THR A 18 4.76 1.28 -3.41
C THR A 18 3.27 1.00 -3.50
N LEU A 19 2.43 2.03 -3.34
CA LEU A 19 1.00 1.93 -3.65
C LEU A 19 0.86 1.66 -5.16
N ASN A 20 0.14 0.60 -5.53
CA ASN A 20 0.18 0.05 -6.89
C ASN A 20 -1.20 -0.04 -7.54
N ARG A 21 -1.93 1.09 -7.54
CA ARG A 21 -3.19 1.27 -8.27
C ARG A 21 -3.14 2.54 -9.14
N PRO A 22 -2.16 2.66 -10.06
CA PRO A 22 -1.93 3.89 -10.81
C PRO A 22 -3.15 4.36 -11.63
N GLU A 23 -3.97 3.43 -12.11
CA GLU A 23 -5.23 3.67 -12.82
C GLU A 23 -6.30 4.36 -11.94
N LYS A 24 -6.19 4.23 -10.62
CA LYS A 24 -7.02 4.91 -9.62
C LYS A 24 -6.24 6.00 -8.87
N LEU A 25 -5.09 6.43 -9.40
CA LEU A 25 -4.19 7.38 -8.75
C LEU A 25 -3.84 6.98 -7.32
N ASN A 26 -3.72 5.68 -7.07
CA ASN A 26 -3.40 5.10 -5.77
C ASN A 26 -4.39 5.50 -4.66
N ALA A 27 -5.68 5.61 -4.97
CA ALA A 27 -6.73 5.86 -3.98
C ALA A 27 -6.76 4.76 -2.90
N LEU A 28 -6.93 5.18 -1.64
CA LEU A 28 -6.84 4.35 -0.44
C LEU A 28 -8.15 3.60 -0.20
N SER A 29 -8.37 2.53 -0.97
CA SER A 29 -9.43 1.56 -0.69
C SER A 29 -9.19 0.83 0.63
N ILE A 30 -10.17 0.05 1.09
CA ILE A 30 -10.03 -0.78 2.30
C ILE A 30 -8.85 -1.75 2.13
N GLN A 31 -8.78 -2.46 1.00
CA GLN A 31 -7.68 -3.39 0.72
C GLN A 31 -6.31 -2.69 0.72
N VAL A 32 -6.19 -1.49 0.14
CA VAL A 32 -4.93 -0.72 0.19
C VAL A 32 -4.54 -0.39 1.64
N GLN A 33 -5.52 -0.02 2.47
CA GLN A 33 -5.28 0.30 3.88
C GLN A 33 -4.85 -0.95 4.68
N GLU A 34 -5.48 -2.09 4.43
CA GLU A 34 -5.16 -3.38 5.07
C GLU A 34 -3.75 -3.85 4.69
N GLU A 35 -3.44 -3.89 3.40
CA GLU A 35 -2.12 -4.30 2.91
C GLU A 35 -1.03 -3.33 3.37
N LEU A 36 -1.28 -2.01 3.34
CA LEU A 36 -0.34 -1.02 3.83
C LEU A 36 -0.09 -1.16 5.34
N ASN A 37 -1.14 -1.41 6.13
CA ASN A 37 -0.99 -1.64 7.57
C ASN A 37 -0.14 -2.88 7.85
N HIS A 38 -0.43 -3.97 7.15
CA HIS A 38 0.35 -5.21 7.24
C HIS A 38 1.82 -4.96 6.87
N ALA A 39 2.11 -4.30 5.74
CA ALA A 39 3.48 -4.03 5.30
C ALA A 39 4.25 -3.11 6.25
N LEU A 40 3.58 -2.15 6.89
CA LEU A 40 4.20 -1.29 7.90
C LEU A 40 4.59 -2.09 9.16
N TRP A 41 3.73 -3.01 9.62
CA TRP A 41 4.07 -3.89 10.74
C TRP A 41 5.17 -4.90 10.39
N GLU A 42 5.17 -5.45 9.17
CA GLU A 42 6.26 -6.31 8.70
C GLU A 42 7.60 -5.56 8.70
N ALA A 43 7.61 -4.30 8.28
CA ALA A 43 8.80 -3.46 8.29
C ALA A 43 9.26 -3.10 9.72
N ASP A 44 8.32 -2.83 10.63
CA ASP A 44 8.60 -2.53 12.05
C ASP A 44 9.22 -3.73 12.78
N ASN A 45 8.75 -4.94 12.46
CA ASN A 45 9.25 -6.18 13.08
C ASN A 45 10.58 -6.69 12.47
N ASP A 46 11.00 -6.18 11.31
CA ASP A 46 12.26 -6.58 10.68
C ASP A 46 13.43 -5.71 11.18
N ASN A 47 14.23 -6.24 12.10
CA ASN A 47 15.41 -5.57 12.65
C ASN A 47 16.47 -5.14 11.61
N ARG A 48 16.39 -5.65 10.37
CA ARG A 48 17.27 -5.21 9.27
C ARG A 48 16.79 -3.90 8.64
N VAL A 49 15.53 -3.53 8.83
CA VAL A 49 14.93 -2.31 8.30
C VAL A 49 15.21 -1.15 9.27
N HIS A 50 15.69 -0.03 8.72
CA HIS A 50 16.00 1.17 9.48
C HIS A 50 15.18 2.38 8.99
N THR A 51 14.56 2.26 7.83
CA THR A 51 13.79 3.33 7.20
C THR A 51 12.73 2.75 6.28
N VAL A 52 11.53 3.29 6.35
CA VAL A 52 10.44 3.00 5.41
C VAL A 52 10.32 4.13 4.40
N ILE A 53 10.26 3.78 3.12
CA ILE A 53 9.97 4.69 2.01
C ILE A 53 8.60 4.31 1.46
N LEU A 54 7.64 5.21 1.60
CA LEU A 54 6.31 5.08 0.99
C LEU A 54 6.25 5.94 -0.28
N ARG A 55 5.80 5.35 -1.39
CA ARG A 55 5.59 6.05 -2.67
C ARG A 55 4.36 5.54 -3.40
N GLY A 56 3.89 6.31 -4.39
CA GLY A 56 2.90 5.84 -5.36
C GLY A 56 3.55 5.35 -6.66
N ALA A 57 2.94 4.37 -7.29
CA ALA A 57 3.22 4.02 -8.68
C ALA A 57 2.61 5.05 -9.64
N GLY A 58 3.27 5.30 -10.76
CA GLY A 58 2.79 6.21 -11.79
C GLY A 58 2.89 7.70 -11.41
N ARG A 59 1.90 8.50 -11.82
CA ARG A 59 1.98 9.97 -11.82
C ARG A 59 1.63 10.66 -10.51
N ALA A 60 1.13 9.92 -9.52
CA ALA A 60 0.64 10.49 -8.26
C ALA A 60 1.06 9.62 -7.07
N PHE A 61 1.26 10.26 -5.90
CA PHE A 61 1.44 9.53 -4.66
C PHE A 61 0.16 8.78 -4.28
N SER A 62 -0.91 9.52 -3.99
CA SER A 62 -2.27 9.03 -3.75
C SER A 62 -3.28 10.15 -3.99
N ALA A 63 -4.47 9.81 -4.48
CA ALA A 63 -5.61 10.72 -4.58
C ALA A 63 -6.43 10.85 -3.28
N GLY A 64 -6.02 10.18 -2.18
CA GLY A 64 -6.75 10.16 -0.91
C GLY A 64 -7.67 8.95 -0.77
N TYR A 65 -8.71 9.04 0.06
CA TYR A 65 -9.65 7.95 0.29
C TYR A 65 -10.37 7.52 -1.00
N ASP A 66 -10.52 6.21 -1.19
CA ASP A 66 -11.31 5.68 -2.30
C ASP A 66 -12.80 5.83 -1.96
N LEU A 67 -13.46 6.76 -2.66
CA LEU A 67 -14.89 7.04 -2.51
C LEU A 67 -15.76 6.23 -3.49
N THR A 68 -15.17 5.24 -4.18
CA THR A 68 -15.95 4.34 -5.05
C THR A 68 -17.03 3.65 -4.22
N PRO A 69 -18.32 3.78 -4.59
CA PRO A 69 -19.40 3.14 -3.83
C PRO A 69 -19.17 1.63 -3.73
N ARG A 70 -19.29 1.08 -2.52
CA ARG A 70 -19.37 -0.37 -2.35
C ARG A 70 -20.65 -0.85 -3.06
N PRO A 71 -20.58 -1.88 -3.91
CA PRO A 71 -21.80 -2.51 -4.43
C PRO A 71 -22.71 -2.86 -3.26
N LEU A 72 -23.99 -2.50 -3.35
CA LEU A 72 -24.99 -2.97 -2.39
C LEU A 72 -24.93 -4.50 -2.41
N ALA A 73 -24.62 -5.11 -1.28
CA ALA A 73 -24.68 -6.56 -1.16
C ALA A 73 -26.11 -7.00 -1.50
N GLU A 74 -26.27 -7.84 -2.52
CA GLU A 74 -27.53 -8.54 -2.75
C GLU A 74 -27.82 -9.37 -1.49
N ARG A 75 -29.00 -9.16 -0.90
CA ARG A 75 -29.47 -9.87 0.29
C ARG A 75 -29.85 -11.30 -0.04
#